data_AF-A0AAJ1QE44-F1
#
_entry.id   AF-A0AAJ1QE44-F1
#
_cell.length_a   1.000
_cell.length_b   1.000
_cell.length_c   1.000
_cell.angle_alpha   90.00
_cell.angle_beta   90.00
_cell.angle_gamma   90.00
#
_symmetry.space_group_name_H-M   'P 1'
#
loop_
_entity.id
_entity.type
_entity.pdbx_description
1 polymer ?
#
loop_
_entity_poly.entity_id
_entity_poly.type
_entity_poly.pdbx_seq_one_letter_code
_entity_poly.pdbx_strand_id
1 'polypeptide(L)'
;MTTDFEEYIQSELPKINFSNQFIENGFNLHVDEILLENDIHDTIDYHSLHEIGKCFYWLSRYEEYKARPHQFDEHNRFLGSELDYSKPIVDEICLDFQQHLKKKFPSISFKQRLFKQINTHDVDYAWKYLHHSSEIKYGSFIKKLIKGEFVEARKQIKVLCHQENDPYDTFDYLKVLAEKHQVDTIFFWLLGDYSTFDKNHSWKNKTQQNLINKLSGWAKIGIHPSYQSNFEDNRLTNEIYRLKEIVTTEVKSSRQHFIKLNFPPTYQQLLKNDILEDYTMGFPHKTGFRAGTSTPYKWFDLTTNQQTLLTIYPFTVMDVTLRNYLKLSPYQSIEEIKRIKQAIKAVNGTFITLFHQSNLNGDWVEWRKVYESIFE
;
A
#
# COMPACT_ATOMS: atom_id res chain seq x y z
N MET A 1 30.15 -10.48 -2.93
CA MET A 1 30.55 -9.22 -3.60
C MET A 1 31.98 -8.95 -3.18
N THR A 2 32.86 -8.61 -4.11
CA THR A 2 34.24 -8.25 -3.82
C THR A 2 34.56 -6.92 -4.47
N THR A 3 35.44 -6.14 -3.82
CA THR A 3 36.06 -4.95 -4.38
C THR A 3 37.50 -5.23 -4.82
N ASP A 4 37.99 -6.46 -4.62
CA ASP A 4 39.31 -6.90 -5.06
C ASP A 4 39.23 -7.37 -6.51
N PHE A 5 40.02 -6.71 -7.37
CA PHE A 5 40.03 -6.99 -8.80
C PHE A 5 40.61 -8.37 -9.12
N GLU A 6 41.64 -8.82 -8.40
CA GLU A 6 42.27 -10.12 -8.61
C GLU A 6 41.32 -11.25 -8.19
N GLU A 7 40.65 -11.10 -7.04
CA GLU A 7 39.61 -12.03 -6.60
C GLU A 7 38.48 -12.13 -7.64
N TYR A 8 38.05 -11.00 -8.19
CA TYR A 8 37.03 -10.97 -9.24
C TYR A 8 37.47 -11.72 -10.50
N ILE A 9 38.69 -11.49 -10.99
CA ILE A 9 39.19 -12.13 -12.22
C ILE A 9 39.35 -13.63 -12.04
N GLN A 10 39.90 -14.06 -10.91
CA GLN A 10 40.18 -15.46 -10.58
C GLN A 10 38.91 -16.27 -10.25
N SER A 11 37.77 -15.60 -10.01
CA SER A 11 36.51 -16.29 -9.71
C SER A 11 35.98 -17.11 -10.90
N GLU A 12 35.57 -18.35 -10.61
CA GLU A 12 34.88 -19.24 -11.53
C GLU A 12 33.35 -19.04 -11.53
N LEU A 13 32.82 -18.21 -10.61
CA LEU A 13 31.39 -17.91 -10.54
C LEU A 13 30.97 -16.96 -11.68
N PRO A 14 29.65 -16.84 -11.97
CA PRO A 14 29.14 -15.80 -12.86
C PRO A 14 29.63 -14.40 -12.45
N LYS A 15 30.40 -13.78 -13.34
CA LYS A 15 31.07 -12.49 -13.09
C LYS A 15 30.20 -11.33 -13.54
N ILE A 16 29.67 -10.57 -12.60
CA ILE A 16 28.90 -9.34 -12.86
C ILE A 16 29.74 -8.16 -12.41
N ASN A 17 30.12 -7.30 -13.35
CA ASN A 17 30.93 -6.13 -13.10
C ASN A 17 30.03 -4.90 -12.94
N PHE A 18 30.12 -4.25 -11.78
CA PHE A 18 29.43 -3.02 -11.44
C PHE A 18 30.44 -1.92 -11.14
N SER A 19 31.30 -1.64 -12.11
CA SER A 19 32.32 -0.60 -12.06
C SER A 19 32.37 0.15 -13.39
N ASN A 20 33.10 1.28 -13.41
CA ASN A 20 33.29 2.08 -14.63
C ASN A 20 34.34 1.50 -15.59
N GLN A 21 34.98 0.39 -15.23
CA GLN A 21 35.97 -0.26 -16.08
C GLN A 21 35.33 -1.40 -16.86
N PHE A 22 35.67 -1.56 -18.14
CA PHE A 22 35.26 -2.75 -18.88
C PHE A 22 36.12 -3.94 -18.46
N ILE A 23 35.48 -5.05 -18.10
CA ILE A 23 36.17 -6.30 -17.78
C ILE A 23 35.78 -7.38 -18.78
N GLU A 24 36.79 -7.95 -19.44
CA GLU A 24 36.63 -9.05 -20.37
C GLU A 24 36.05 -10.29 -19.65
N ASN A 25 35.18 -11.03 -20.32
CA ASN A 25 34.44 -12.18 -19.77
C ASN A 25 33.46 -11.87 -18.61
N GLY A 26 33.37 -10.63 -18.13
CA GLY A 26 32.36 -10.17 -17.17
C GLY A 26 31.06 -9.68 -17.84
N PHE A 27 29.93 -9.75 -17.14
CA PHE A 27 28.72 -9.02 -17.50
C PHE A 27 28.87 -7.58 -17.00
N ASN A 28 29.21 -6.66 -17.90
CA ASN A 28 29.50 -5.27 -17.55
C ASN A 28 28.20 -4.47 -17.49
N LEU A 29 27.87 -3.98 -16.30
CA LEU A 29 26.75 -3.08 -16.06
C LEU A 29 27.18 -1.63 -16.22
N HIS A 30 26.27 -0.80 -16.72
CA HIS A 30 26.41 0.64 -16.67
C HIS A 30 26.11 1.13 -15.25
N VAL A 31 27.00 1.98 -14.72
CA VAL A 31 26.85 2.60 -13.41
C VAL A 31 26.48 4.06 -13.62
N ASP A 32 25.19 4.37 -13.44
CA ASP A 32 24.69 5.75 -13.45
C ASP A 32 25.20 6.52 -12.23
N GLU A 33 25.46 7.83 -12.38
CA GLU A 33 25.99 8.69 -11.31
C GLU A 33 25.10 8.71 -10.07
N ILE A 34 23.78 8.64 -10.25
CA ILE A 34 22.76 8.59 -9.19
C ILE A 34 22.97 7.45 -8.17
N LEU A 35 23.74 6.42 -8.54
CA LEU A 35 24.05 5.27 -7.68
C LEU A 35 25.31 5.49 -6.82
N LEU A 36 26.09 6.53 -7.11
CA LEU A 36 27.39 6.82 -6.50
C LEU A 36 27.37 8.12 -5.67
N GLU A 37 26.35 8.94 -5.86
CA GLU A 37 26.19 10.24 -5.19
C GLU A 37 25.77 10.10 -3.73
N ASN A 38 26.11 11.13 -2.93
CA ASN A 38 25.67 11.26 -1.54
C ASN A 38 24.64 12.39 -1.35
N ASP A 39 24.37 13.15 -2.41
CA ASP A 39 23.42 14.26 -2.43
C ASP A 39 22.20 13.92 -3.28
N ILE A 40 21.08 14.60 -3.02
CA ILE A 40 19.85 14.46 -3.80
C ILE A 40 19.75 15.63 -4.77
N HIS A 41 19.92 15.33 -6.06
CA HIS A 41 19.86 16.29 -7.15
C HIS A 41 18.42 16.75 -7.43
N ASP A 42 18.25 18.03 -7.74
CA ASP A 42 16.93 18.62 -8.00
C ASP A 42 16.32 18.15 -9.33
N THR A 43 17.16 17.75 -10.29
CA THR A 43 16.73 17.26 -11.60
C THR A 43 17.58 16.07 -12.00
N ILE A 44 16.92 14.95 -12.28
CA ILE A 44 17.49 13.77 -12.90
C ILE A 44 16.75 13.54 -14.21
N ASP A 45 17.48 13.41 -15.31
CA ASP A 45 16.90 12.93 -16.56
C ASP A 45 16.69 11.41 -16.47
N TYR A 46 15.48 10.99 -16.12
CA TYR A 46 15.13 9.58 -16.02
C TYR A 46 15.40 8.82 -17.32
N HIS A 47 15.24 9.46 -18.49
CA HIS A 47 15.38 8.78 -19.77
C HIS A 47 16.84 8.48 -20.12
N SER A 48 17.80 9.22 -19.56
CA SER A 48 19.23 8.96 -19.73
C SER A 48 19.76 7.85 -18.82
N LEU A 49 19.00 7.44 -17.80
CA LEU A 49 19.41 6.38 -16.87
C LEU A 49 19.42 5.00 -17.54
N HIS A 50 20.40 4.18 -17.17
CA HIS A 50 20.47 2.77 -17.52
C HIS A 50 19.57 1.94 -16.60
N GLU A 51 19.52 0.62 -16.82
CA GLU A 51 18.58 -0.31 -16.20
C GLU A 51 18.63 -0.25 -14.66
N ILE A 52 19.83 -0.27 -14.09
CA ILE A 52 20.01 -0.26 -12.63
C ILE A 52 19.68 1.12 -12.04
N GLY A 53 20.10 2.22 -12.69
CA GLY A 53 19.72 3.57 -12.28
C GLY A 53 18.20 3.78 -12.32
N LYS A 54 17.51 3.26 -13.34
CA LYS A 54 16.04 3.28 -13.41
C LYS A 54 15.41 2.53 -12.25
N CYS A 55 15.87 1.31 -11.94
CA CYS A 55 15.39 0.55 -10.79
C CYS A 55 15.59 1.33 -9.48
N PHE A 56 16.77 1.92 -9.28
CA PHE A 56 17.05 2.73 -8.10
C PHE A 56 16.14 3.97 -8.01
N TYR A 57 15.97 4.71 -9.11
CA TYR A 57 15.08 5.87 -9.18
C TYR A 57 13.64 5.53 -8.77
N TRP A 58 13.11 4.43 -9.30
CA TRP A 58 11.77 3.95 -9.02
C TRP A 58 11.60 3.46 -7.58
N LEU A 59 12.53 2.64 -7.07
CA LEU A 59 12.42 2.01 -5.75
C LEU A 59 12.70 3.00 -4.60
N SER A 60 13.66 3.91 -4.78
CA SER A 60 13.94 4.97 -3.80
C SER A 60 12.88 6.07 -3.79
N ARG A 61 12.00 6.11 -4.81
CA ARG A 61 11.06 7.22 -5.07
C ARG A 61 11.79 8.55 -5.23
N TYR A 62 12.92 8.55 -5.93
CA TYR A 62 13.80 9.72 -6.07
C TYR A 62 13.04 11.00 -6.46
N GLU A 63 12.09 10.89 -7.40
CA GLU A 63 11.26 12.00 -7.87
C GLU A 63 10.47 12.72 -6.77
N GLU A 64 10.16 12.05 -5.65
CA GLU A 64 9.32 12.61 -4.59
C GLU A 64 10.12 13.45 -3.58
N TYR A 65 11.44 13.25 -3.48
CA TYR A 65 12.28 14.00 -2.53
C TYR A 65 12.48 15.46 -2.92
N LYS A 66 12.38 15.77 -4.22
CA LYS A 66 12.52 17.12 -4.79
C LYS A 66 11.27 17.54 -5.58
N ALA A 67 10.14 16.85 -5.36
CA ALA A 67 8.89 17.17 -6.01
C ALA A 67 8.42 18.59 -5.66
N ARG A 68 7.92 19.30 -6.66
CA ARG A 68 7.45 20.68 -6.53
C ARG A 68 6.00 20.70 -6.03
N PRO A 69 5.54 21.79 -5.38
CA PRO A 69 4.19 21.85 -4.80
C PRO A 69 3.03 21.50 -5.75
N HIS A 70 3.15 21.81 -7.05
CA HIS A 70 2.10 21.50 -8.04
C HIS A 70 1.96 20.00 -8.36
N GLN A 71 2.92 19.17 -7.94
CA GLN A 71 2.88 17.71 -8.11
C GLN A 71 2.17 17.01 -6.94
N PHE A 72 1.58 17.78 -6.02
CA PHE A 72 0.80 17.27 -4.90
C PHE A 72 -0.64 17.76 -4.97
N ASP A 73 -1.58 16.94 -4.48
CA ASP A 73 -2.96 17.36 -4.30
C ASP A 73 -3.20 18.13 -2.99
N GLU A 74 -4.45 18.50 -2.74
CA GLU A 74 -4.90 19.22 -1.53
C GLU A 74 -4.64 18.47 -0.21
N HIS A 75 -4.38 17.15 -0.27
CA HIS A 75 -4.02 16.32 0.87
C HIS A 75 -2.50 16.13 0.99
N ASN A 76 -1.71 16.83 0.17
CA ASN A 76 -0.26 16.70 0.06
C ASN A 76 0.18 15.29 -0.38
N ARG A 77 -0.56 14.68 -1.32
CA ARG A 77 -0.24 13.36 -1.89
C ARG A 77 0.33 13.52 -3.28
N PHE A 78 1.43 12.82 -3.55
CA PHE A 78 2.11 12.88 -4.83
C PHE A 78 1.22 12.39 -5.98
N LEU A 79 1.14 13.17 -7.05
CA LEU A 79 0.28 12.93 -8.21
C LEU A 79 0.97 12.11 -9.33
N GLY A 80 2.27 11.88 -9.21
CA GLY A 80 3.08 11.31 -10.28
C GLY A 80 3.77 12.39 -11.12
N SER A 81 4.72 11.96 -11.93
CA SER A 81 5.34 12.74 -13.01
C SER A 81 4.83 12.25 -14.37
N GLU A 82 5.57 12.57 -15.44
CA GLU A 82 5.31 12.14 -16.82
C GLU A 82 5.63 10.65 -17.07
N LEU A 83 6.11 9.93 -16.05
CA LEU A 83 6.43 8.52 -16.16
C LEU A 83 5.18 7.64 -16.32
N ASP A 84 5.35 6.51 -17.02
CA ASP A 84 4.29 5.51 -17.19
C ASP A 84 4.21 4.59 -15.96
N TYR A 85 3.20 4.82 -15.12
CA TYR A 85 2.90 4.01 -13.94
C TYR A 85 2.01 2.80 -14.26
N SER A 86 1.65 2.54 -15.52
CA SER A 86 0.71 1.47 -15.88
C SER A 86 1.32 0.07 -15.90
N LYS A 87 2.66 -0.02 -15.79
CA LYS A 87 3.45 -1.26 -15.87
C LYS A 87 4.41 -1.43 -14.69
N PRO A 88 4.73 -2.67 -14.28
CA PRO A 88 5.72 -2.95 -13.25
C PRO A 88 7.14 -2.88 -13.84
N ILE A 89 7.56 -1.69 -14.30
CA ILE A 89 8.81 -1.49 -15.06
C ILE A 89 10.06 -2.04 -14.36
N VAL A 90 10.14 -1.95 -13.02
CA VAL A 90 11.25 -2.50 -12.25
C VAL A 90 11.28 -4.03 -12.32
N ASP A 91 10.10 -4.66 -12.25
CA ASP A 91 9.99 -6.11 -12.37
C ASP A 91 10.33 -6.56 -13.81
N GLU A 92 9.86 -5.81 -14.83
CA GLU A 92 10.20 -6.05 -16.24
C GLU A 92 11.72 -5.96 -16.49
N ILE A 93 12.38 -4.92 -15.98
CA ILE A 93 13.84 -4.76 -16.05
C ILE A 93 14.55 -5.94 -15.36
N CYS A 94 14.09 -6.36 -14.18
CA CYS A 94 14.67 -7.52 -13.50
C CYS A 94 14.56 -8.82 -14.31
N LEU A 95 13.44 -9.05 -14.99
CA LEU A 95 13.27 -10.23 -15.84
C LEU A 95 14.17 -10.18 -17.07
N ASP A 96 14.26 -9.03 -17.74
CA ASP A 96 15.16 -8.84 -18.88
C ASP A 96 16.62 -9.06 -18.47
N PHE A 97 17.01 -8.47 -17.34
CA PHE A 97 18.33 -8.66 -16.76
C PHE A 97 18.64 -10.14 -16.45
N GLN A 98 17.68 -10.89 -15.89
CA GLN A 98 17.82 -12.32 -15.67
C GLN A 98 18.03 -13.10 -16.97
N GLN A 99 17.31 -12.76 -18.04
CA GLN A 99 17.45 -13.41 -19.35
C GLN A 99 18.85 -13.17 -19.94
N HIS A 100 19.31 -11.92 -19.89
CA HIS A 100 20.65 -11.54 -20.37
C HIS A 100 21.76 -12.24 -19.58
N LEU A 101 21.65 -12.30 -18.24
CA LEU A 101 22.58 -13.05 -17.40
C LEU A 101 22.56 -14.55 -17.71
N LYS A 102 21.39 -15.15 -17.88
CA LYS A 102 21.26 -16.59 -18.19
C LYS A 102 21.87 -16.93 -19.55
N LYS A 103 21.75 -16.04 -20.53
CA LYS A 103 22.39 -16.18 -21.85
C LYS A 103 23.91 -16.17 -21.75
N LYS A 104 24.48 -15.29 -20.91
CA LYS A 104 25.94 -15.20 -20.72
C LYS A 104 26.49 -16.31 -19.81
N PHE A 105 25.74 -16.68 -18.79
CA PHE A 105 26.12 -17.66 -17.78
C PHE A 105 25.04 -18.76 -17.68
N PRO A 106 25.05 -19.77 -18.56
CA PRO A 106 23.98 -20.79 -18.62
C PRO A 106 23.77 -21.57 -17.32
N SER A 107 24.80 -21.72 -16.50
CA SER A 107 24.75 -22.40 -15.20
C SER A 107 24.12 -21.56 -14.09
N ILE A 108 23.95 -20.24 -14.25
CA ILE A 108 23.37 -19.39 -13.21
C ILE A 108 21.94 -19.82 -12.90
N SER A 109 21.58 -19.90 -11.62
CA SER A 109 20.22 -20.21 -11.19
C SER A 109 19.63 -19.02 -10.44
N PHE A 110 18.36 -18.75 -10.69
CA PHE A 110 17.61 -17.69 -10.02
C PHE A 110 16.59 -18.32 -9.09
N LYS A 111 16.32 -17.63 -7.97
CA LYS A 111 15.19 -17.98 -7.12
C LYS A 111 13.91 -17.78 -7.93
N GLN A 112 13.07 -18.80 -8.00
CA GLN A 112 11.77 -18.70 -8.64
C GLN A 112 10.83 -17.88 -7.76
N ARG A 113 10.18 -16.88 -8.37
CA ARG A 113 9.09 -16.14 -7.76
C ARG A 113 7.78 -16.80 -8.16
N LEU A 114 6.83 -16.78 -7.24
CA LEU A 114 5.46 -17.21 -7.49
C LEU A 114 4.55 -16.02 -7.29
N PHE A 115 3.54 -15.90 -8.16
CA PHE A 115 2.46 -14.95 -7.96
C PHE A 115 1.88 -15.11 -6.56
N LYS A 116 1.79 -14.00 -5.81
CA LYS A 116 1.15 -13.95 -4.49
C LYS A 116 0.01 -12.94 -4.51
N GLN A 117 -1.06 -13.22 -3.78
CA GLN A 117 -2.13 -12.26 -3.54
C GLN A 117 -2.20 -11.94 -2.04
N ILE A 118 -2.40 -10.66 -1.71
CA ILE A 118 -2.68 -10.19 -0.36
C ILE A 118 -3.86 -9.23 -0.44
N ASN A 119 -4.93 -9.56 0.27
CA ASN A 119 -6.09 -8.68 0.36
C ASN A 119 -5.93 -7.76 1.57
N THR A 120 -6.20 -6.48 1.36
CA THR A 120 -6.06 -5.51 2.44
C THR A 120 -7.28 -4.62 2.54
N HIS A 121 -7.64 -4.30 3.77
CA HIS A 121 -8.84 -3.57 4.08
C HIS A 121 -8.58 -2.42 5.04
N ASP A 122 -9.07 -1.24 4.67
CA ASP A 122 -9.02 -0.08 5.54
C ASP A 122 -10.33 -0.01 6.34
N VAL A 123 -10.18 0.08 7.66
CA VAL A 123 -11.28 0.12 8.62
C VAL A 123 -11.29 1.48 9.31
N ASP A 124 -11.88 2.47 8.62
CA ASP A 124 -12.06 3.81 9.17
C ASP A 124 -13.05 3.78 10.34
N TYR A 125 -14.13 3.01 10.21
CA TYR A 125 -15.08 2.70 11.27
C TYR A 125 -15.84 1.42 10.93
N ALA A 126 -16.03 0.57 11.94
CA ALA A 126 -16.58 -0.79 11.74
C ALA A 126 -18.11 -0.80 11.52
N TRP A 127 -18.82 0.25 11.94
CA TRP A 127 -20.27 0.32 11.91
C TRP A 127 -20.76 1.68 11.44
N LYS A 128 -21.78 1.71 10.58
CA LYS A 128 -22.41 2.95 10.12
C LYS A 128 -23.25 3.61 11.21
N TYR A 129 -23.93 2.82 12.03
CA TYR A 129 -24.88 3.31 13.05
C TYR A 129 -24.63 2.75 14.45
N LEU A 130 -24.26 1.48 14.56
CA LEU A 130 -24.01 0.85 15.85
C LEU A 130 -22.73 1.37 16.52
N HIS A 131 -22.68 1.24 17.84
CA HIS A 131 -21.50 1.49 18.69
C HIS A 131 -20.88 2.91 18.63
N HIS A 132 -21.49 3.85 17.90
CA HIS A 132 -21.19 5.28 17.99
C HIS A 132 -21.62 5.87 19.34
N SER A 133 -20.99 6.98 19.75
CA SER A 133 -21.43 7.75 20.91
C SER A 133 -22.87 8.27 20.72
N SER A 134 -23.56 8.55 21.82
CA SER A 134 -24.94 9.05 21.78
C SER A 134 -25.06 10.33 20.94
N GLU A 135 -24.10 11.23 21.07
CA GLU A 135 -24.06 12.51 20.37
C GLU A 135 -24.00 12.30 18.85
N ILE A 136 -23.11 11.42 18.38
CA ILE A 136 -22.98 11.09 16.95
C ILE A 136 -24.23 10.38 16.45
N LYS A 137 -24.74 9.41 17.22
CA LYS A 137 -25.90 8.60 16.85
C LYS A 137 -27.15 9.45 16.66
N TYR A 138 -27.52 10.26 17.64
CA TYR A 138 -28.71 11.12 17.59
C TYR A 138 -28.50 12.32 16.65
N GLY A 139 -27.31 12.93 16.64
CA GLY A 139 -26.99 14.01 15.72
C GLY A 139 -27.09 13.57 14.25
N SER A 140 -26.58 12.39 13.93
CA SER A 140 -26.68 11.79 12.60
C SER A 140 -28.14 11.49 12.21
N PHE A 141 -28.98 11.11 13.16
CA PHE A 141 -30.41 10.87 12.91
C PHE A 141 -31.16 12.19 12.65
N ILE A 142 -31.00 13.20 13.52
CA ILE A 142 -31.62 14.53 13.36
C ILE A 142 -31.22 15.16 12.03
N LYS A 143 -29.93 15.08 11.67
CA LYS A 143 -29.42 15.58 10.39
C LYS A 143 -30.16 14.98 9.19
N LYS A 144 -30.45 13.67 9.21
CA LYS A 144 -31.20 13.00 8.14
C LYS A 144 -32.64 13.50 8.05
N LEU A 145 -33.30 13.72 9.19
CA LEU A 145 -34.65 14.28 9.22
C LEU A 145 -34.70 15.70 8.64
N ILE A 146 -33.76 16.57 9.03
CA ILE A 146 -33.66 17.94 8.52
C ILE A 146 -33.42 17.95 7.01
N LYS A 147 -32.63 17.00 6.50
CA LYS A 147 -32.34 16.86 5.07
C LYS A 147 -33.44 16.13 4.27
N GLY A 148 -34.50 15.64 4.92
CA GLY A 148 -35.54 14.86 4.27
C GLY A 148 -35.12 13.44 3.85
N GLU A 149 -34.01 12.93 4.38
CA GLU A 149 -33.46 11.59 4.09
C GLU A 149 -34.20 10.50 4.91
N PHE A 150 -35.54 10.48 4.83
CA PHE A 150 -36.41 9.66 5.69
C PHE A 150 -36.18 8.14 5.55
N VAL A 151 -35.80 7.68 4.36
CA VAL A 151 -35.48 6.26 4.11
C VAL A 151 -34.24 5.85 4.93
N GLU A 152 -33.18 6.66 4.88
CA GLU A 152 -31.96 6.41 5.65
C GLU A 152 -32.17 6.60 7.16
N ALA A 153 -33.05 7.53 7.56
CA ALA A 153 -33.44 7.69 8.95
C ALA A 153 -34.18 6.45 9.49
N ARG A 154 -35.13 5.90 8.71
CA ARG A 154 -35.82 4.65 9.06
C ARG A 154 -34.86 3.48 9.13
N LYS A 155 -33.93 3.37 8.18
CA LYS A 155 -32.88 2.34 8.18
C LYS A 155 -32.02 2.42 9.43
N GLN A 156 -31.59 3.61 9.83
CA GLN A 156 -30.85 3.82 11.08
C GLN A 156 -31.63 3.28 12.29
N ILE A 157 -32.93 3.59 12.43
CA ILE A 157 -33.75 3.08 13.54
C ILE A 157 -33.79 1.54 13.53
N LYS A 158 -34.06 0.92 12.38
CA LYS A 158 -34.11 -0.53 12.27
C LYS A 158 -32.81 -1.20 12.70
N VAL A 159 -31.67 -0.65 12.29
CA VAL A 159 -30.34 -1.15 12.70
C VAL A 159 -30.14 -0.96 14.21
N LEU A 160 -30.47 0.21 14.76
CA LEU A 160 -30.35 0.49 16.19
C LEU A 160 -31.26 -0.40 17.06
N CYS A 161 -32.40 -0.84 16.52
CA CYS A 161 -33.31 -1.80 17.15
C CYS A 161 -32.99 -3.27 16.81
N HIS A 162 -31.84 -3.54 16.17
CA HIS A 162 -31.41 -4.88 15.76
C HIS A 162 -32.40 -5.63 14.85
N GLN A 163 -33.24 -4.90 14.10
CA GLN A 163 -34.13 -5.48 13.09
C GLN A 163 -33.44 -5.71 11.74
N GLU A 164 -32.35 -4.98 11.50
CA GLU A 164 -31.47 -5.13 10.33
C GLU A 164 -30.01 -5.09 10.78
N ASN A 165 -29.12 -5.79 10.05
CA ASN A 165 -27.69 -5.74 10.31
C ASN A 165 -27.13 -4.35 9.95
N ASP A 166 -26.07 -3.92 10.66
CA ASP A 166 -25.37 -2.70 10.28
C ASP A 166 -24.70 -2.90 8.91
N PRO A 167 -24.93 -2.00 7.94
CA PRO A 167 -24.41 -2.19 6.58
C PRO A 167 -22.89 -2.15 6.49
N TYR A 168 -22.18 -1.65 7.50
CA TYR A 168 -20.72 -1.66 7.52
C TYR A 168 -20.18 -2.85 8.30
N ASP A 169 -21.01 -3.71 8.90
CA ASP A 169 -20.51 -4.93 9.54
C ASP A 169 -20.36 -6.05 8.49
N THR A 170 -19.25 -6.04 7.75
CA THR A 170 -19.02 -6.96 6.61
C THR A 170 -17.96 -8.02 6.89
N PHE A 171 -17.41 -8.07 8.09
CA PHE A 171 -16.22 -8.87 8.40
C PHE A 171 -16.40 -10.37 8.20
N ASP A 172 -17.57 -10.92 8.53
CA ASP A 172 -17.84 -12.35 8.32
C ASP A 172 -17.93 -12.68 6.81
N TYR A 173 -18.47 -11.78 5.99
CA TYR A 173 -18.48 -11.93 4.53
C TYR A 173 -17.05 -11.92 3.96
N LEU A 174 -16.21 -10.99 4.41
CA LEU A 174 -14.80 -10.90 4.01
C LEU A 174 -14.03 -12.16 4.41
N LYS A 175 -14.26 -12.67 5.63
CA LYS A 175 -13.65 -13.89 6.14
C LYS A 175 -13.97 -15.10 5.27
N VAL A 176 -15.25 -15.32 4.94
CA VAL A 176 -15.68 -16.45 4.11
C VAL A 176 -14.98 -16.44 2.75
N LEU A 177 -14.85 -15.27 2.11
CA LEU A 177 -14.15 -15.15 0.83
C LEU A 177 -12.65 -15.40 0.96
N ALA A 178 -12.00 -14.83 1.98
CA ALA A 178 -10.58 -15.04 2.24
C ALA A 178 -10.26 -16.52 2.48
N GLU A 179 -11.04 -17.21 3.32
CA GLU A 179 -10.86 -18.64 3.61
C GLU A 179 -11.13 -19.52 2.38
N LYS A 180 -12.20 -19.23 1.64
CA LYS A 180 -12.55 -19.97 0.40
C LYS A 180 -11.41 -19.94 -0.62
N HIS A 181 -10.75 -18.81 -0.77
CA HIS A 181 -9.70 -18.61 -1.76
C HIS A 181 -8.28 -18.72 -1.20
N GLN A 182 -8.13 -19.00 0.10
CA GLN A 182 -6.85 -19.12 0.80
C GLN A 182 -5.94 -17.89 0.62
N VAL A 183 -6.53 -16.70 0.76
CA VAL A 183 -5.83 -15.42 0.55
C VAL A 183 -5.50 -14.77 1.89
N ASP A 184 -4.22 -14.41 2.07
CA ASP A 184 -3.76 -13.61 3.20
C ASP A 184 -4.55 -12.30 3.29
N THR A 185 -5.08 -11.99 4.47
CA THR A 185 -5.90 -10.80 4.70
C THR A 185 -5.31 -9.92 5.80
N ILE A 186 -5.28 -8.61 5.55
CA ILE A 186 -4.81 -7.59 6.49
C ILE A 186 -5.88 -6.51 6.68
N PHE A 187 -6.24 -6.21 7.93
CA PHE A 187 -7.06 -5.04 8.26
C PHE A 187 -6.18 -3.94 8.85
N PHE A 188 -6.21 -2.75 8.26
CA PHE A 188 -5.60 -1.55 8.82
C PHE A 188 -6.66 -0.76 9.59
N TRP A 189 -6.45 -0.58 10.88
CA TRP A 189 -7.47 -0.01 11.77
C TRP A 189 -7.19 1.43 12.18
N LEU A 190 -8.17 2.32 11.97
CA LEU A 190 -8.06 3.72 12.36
C LEU A 190 -8.36 3.90 13.85
N LEU A 191 -7.34 4.29 14.63
CA LEU A 191 -7.43 4.48 16.09
C LEU A 191 -7.04 5.89 16.53
N GLY A 192 -7.12 6.84 15.59
CA GLY A 192 -6.93 8.27 15.84
C GLY A 192 -8.01 8.86 16.75
N ASP A 193 -7.80 10.12 17.13
CA ASP A 193 -8.84 10.92 17.78
C ASP A 193 -9.80 11.48 16.73
N TYR A 194 -11.08 11.55 17.08
CA TYR A 194 -12.13 12.00 16.16
C TYR A 194 -11.84 13.44 15.69
N SER A 195 -11.72 13.61 14.37
CA SER A 195 -11.28 14.86 13.73
C SER A 195 -12.13 15.17 12.49
N THR A 196 -11.77 16.19 11.72
CA THR A 196 -12.45 16.49 10.43
C THR A 196 -12.32 15.35 9.44
N PHE A 197 -11.14 14.72 9.35
CA PHE A 197 -10.85 13.64 8.40
C PHE A 197 -11.02 12.25 9.02
N ASP A 198 -10.84 12.13 10.35
CA ASP A 198 -10.88 10.86 11.05
C ASP A 198 -12.22 10.72 11.80
N LYS A 199 -13.11 9.86 11.31
CA LYS A 199 -14.47 9.67 11.85
C LYS A 199 -14.65 8.35 12.59
N ASN A 200 -13.55 7.76 13.04
CA ASN A 200 -13.50 6.44 13.66
C ASN A 200 -14.24 6.37 15.00
N HIS A 201 -14.60 5.16 15.41
CA HIS A 201 -15.00 4.92 16.79
C HIS A 201 -13.82 5.11 17.74
N SER A 202 -14.11 5.57 18.97
CA SER A 202 -13.10 5.68 20.01
C SER A 202 -12.40 4.34 20.23
N TRP A 203 -11.07 4.35 20.33
CA TRP A 203 -10.28 3.17 20.66
C TRP A 203 -10.65 2.53 22.01
N LYS A 204 -11.30 3.30 22.91
CA LYS A 204 -11.82 2.81 24.21
C LYS A 204 -13.14 2.03 24.09
N ASN A 205 -13.76 2.00 22.91
CA ASN A 205 -15.00 1.27 22.68
C ASN A 205 -14.78 -0.24 22.82
N LYS A 206 -15.36 -0.85 23.85
CA LYS A 206 -15.16 -2.28 24.15
C LYS A 206 -15.65 -3.22 23.06
N THR A 207 -16.73 -2.88 22.35
CA THR A 207 -17.19 -3.68 21.21
C THR A 207 -16.16 -3.67 20.08
N GLN A 208 -15.57 -2.50 19.78
CA GLN A 208 -14.48 -2.41 18.80
C GLN A 208 -13.25 -3.20 19.24
N GLN A 209 -12.81 -3.07 20.50
CA GLN A 209 -11.67 -3.84 21.02
C GLN A 209 -11.89 -5.34 20.88
N ASN A 210 -13.09 -5.83 21.19
CA ASN A 210 -13.46 -7.24 21.04
C ASN A 210 -13.49 -7.68 19.57
N LEU A 211 -13.98 -6.82 18.68
CA LEU A 211 -13.99 -7.11 17.24
C LEU A 211 -12.57 -7.22 16.69
N ILE A 212 -11.71 -6.25 16.98
CA ILE A 212 -10.29 -6.27 16.56
C ILE A 212 -9.61 -7.56 17.06
N ASN A 213 -9.82 -7.93 18.33
CA ASN A 213 -9.28 -9.17 18.90
C ASN A 213 -9.86 -10.45 18.28
N LYS A 214 -11.15 -10.47 17.92
CA LYS A 214 -11.74 -11.60 17.20
C LYS A 214 -11.09 -11.76 15.82
N LEU A 215 -10.84 -10.65 15.13
CA LEU A 215 -10.28 -10.66 13.78
C LEU A 215 -8.79 -11.01 13.76
N SER A 216 -8.03 -10.64 14.78
CA SER A 216 -6.60 -10.99 14.90
C SER A 216 -6.34 -12.50 14.99
N GLY A 217 -7.37 -13.29 15.29
CA GLY A 217 -7.29 -14.76 15.28
C GLY A 217 -7.21 -15.40 13.89
N TRP A 218 -7.51 -14.68 12.81
CA TRP A 218 -7.49 -15.22 11.44
C TRP A 218 -6.92 -14.26 10.38
N ALA A 219 -6.86 -12.95 10.67
CA ALA A 219 -6.29 -11.94 9.78
C ALA A 219 -5.20 -11.14 10.51
N LYS A 220 -4.26 -10.56 9.77
CA LYS A 220 -3.27 -9.64 10.34
C LYS A 220 -3.93 -8.29 10.63
N ILE A 221 -3.61 -7.69 11.77
CA ILE A 221 -4.08 -6.35 12.13
C ILE A 221 -2.91 -5.36 12.07
N GLY A 222 -3.04 -4.35 11.21
CA GLY A 222 -2.10 -3.24 11.09
C GLY A 222 -2.71 -1.95 11.63
N ILE A 223 -1.85 -0.96 11.90
CA ILE A 223 -2.31 0.38 12.26
C ILE A 223 -2.71 1.15 10.99
N HIS A 224 -3.80 1.91 11.05
CA HIS A 224 -4.15 2.92 10.05
C HIS A 224 -3.94 4.31 10.67
N PRO A 225 -2.71 4.88 10.63
CA PRO A 225 -2.44 6.13 11.32
C PRO A 225 -3.30 7.26 10.76
N SER A 226 -3.79 8.11 11.66
CA SER A 226 -4.74 9.16 11.36
C SER A 226 -4.19 10.21 10.40
N TYR A 227 -5.09 11.02 9.84
CA TYR A 227 -4.67 12.13 8.99
C TYR A 227 -3.70 13.08 9.73
N GLN A 228 -3.95 13.32 11.02
CA GLN A 228 -3.16 14.24 11.84
C GLN A 228 -1.80 13.66 12.28
N SER A 229 -1.65 12.33 12.34
CA SER A 229 -0.37 11.69 12.71
C SER A 229 0.75 11.95 11.70
N ASN A 230 0.41 12.41 10.49
CA ASN A 230 1.37 12.80 9.47
C ASN A 230 2.12 14.11 9.78
N PHE A 231 1.66 14.87 10.77
CA PHE A 231 2.24 16.17 11.13
C PHE A 231 2.75 16.22 12.58
N GLU A 232 2.28 15.30 13.43
CA GLU A 232 2.58 15.28 14.86
C GLU A 232 3.13 13.90 15.28
N ASP A 233 4.44 13.83 15.50
CA ASP A 233 5.16 12.57 15.82
C ASP A 233 4.53 11.80 17.00
N ASN A 234 4.18 12.50 18.08
CA ASN A 234 3.61 11.88 19.28
C ASN A 234 2.27 11.19 19.03
N ARG A 235 1.51 11.61 17.99
CA ARG A 235 0.22 11.00 17.68
C ARG A 235 0.38 9.61 17.10
N LEU A 236 1.34 9.42 16.18
CA LEU A 236 1.61 8.10 15.62
C LEU A 236 1.99 7.11 16.72
N THR A 237 2.89 7.49 17.63
CA THR A 237 3.29 6.67 18.78
C THR A 237 2.09 6.30 19.65
N ASN A 238 1.23 7.26 19.96
CA ASN A 238 0.02 7.02 20.75
C ASN A 238 -0.96 6.08 20.04
N GLU A 239 -1.17 6.25 18.74
CA GLU A 239 -2.08 5.42 17.95
C GLU A 239 -1.59 3.98 17.83
N ILE A 240 -0.28 3.78 17.64
CA ILE A 240 0.36 2.45 17.67
C ILE A 240 0.21 1.83 19.06
N TYR A 241 0.46 2.60 20.13
CA TYR A 241 0.26 2.13 21.50
C TYR A 241 -1.18 1.68 21.75
N ARG A 242 -2.18 2.46 21.31
CA ARG A 242 -3.60 2.07 21.41
C ARG A 242 -3.88 0.73 20.75
N LEU A 243 -3.30 0.46 19.58
CA LEU A 243 -3.48 -0.84 18.93
C LEU A 243 -2.80 -1.96 19.72
N LYS A 244 -1.58 -1.75 20.21
CA LYS A 244 -0.84 -2.70 21.05
C LYS A 244 -1.58 -3.06 22.34
N GLU A 245 -2.35 -2.13 22.91
CA GLU A 245 -3.20 -2.40 24.08
C GLU A 245 -4.45 -3.25 23.74
N ILE A 246 -4.83 -3.29 22.46
CA ILE A 246 -6.01 -4.02 22.01
C ILE A 246 -5.62 -5.44 21.61
N VAL A 247 -4.59 -5.61 20.77
CA VAL A 247 -4.18 -6.92 20.23
C VAL A 247 -3.03 -7.54 21.02
N THR A 248 -2.99 -8.87 21.08
CA THR A 248 -1.88 -9.61 21.70
C THR A 248 -0.70 -9.86 20.75
N THR A 249 -0.89 -9.59 19.45
CA THR A 249 0.13 -9.76 18.40
C THR A 249 0.97 -8.50 18.24
N GLU A 250 2.20 -8.65 17.74
CA GLU A 250 3.02 -7.48 17.42
C GLU A 250 2.40 -6.63 16.29
N VAL A 251 2.32 -5.32 16.53
CA VAL A 251 1.92 -4.33 15.53
C VAL A 251 3.15 -3.92 14.73
N LYS A 252 3.29 -4.46 13.51
CA LYS A 252 4.46 -4.23 12.63
C LYS A 252 4.12 -3.63 11.27
N SER A 253 2.84 -3.52 10.94
CA SER A 253 2.38 -3.05 9.63
C SER A 253 1.56 -1.77 9.76
N SER A 254 1.74 -0.85 8.83
CA SER A 254 0.94 0.37 8.72
C SER A 254 0.42 0.60 7.31
N ARG A 255 -0.64 1.39 7.24
CA ARG A 255 -1.08 2.09 6.03
C ARG A 255 -1.58 3.46 6.43
N GLN A 256 -1.08 4.53 5.84
CA GLN A 256 -1.50 5.89 6.20
C GLN A 256 -2.93 6.16 5.75
N HIS A 257 -3.75 6.78 6.60
CA HIS A 257 -5.05 7.28 6.21
C HIS A 257 -4.91 8.29 5.06
N PHE A 258 -5.88 8.27 4.13
CA PHE A 258 -5.82 9.01 2.87
C PHE A 258 -4.66 8.63 1.94
N ILE A 259 -3.93 7.54 2.24
CA ILE A 259 -2.65 7.15 1.63
C ILE A 259 -1.63 8.30 1.59
N LYS A 260 -1.67 9.14 2.63
CA LYS A 260 -0.82 10.31 2.74
C LYS A 260 0.60 9.89 3.08
N LEU A 261 1.52 10.11 2.15
CA LEU A 261 2.92 9.69 2.26
C LEU A 261 3.84 10.85 1.91
N ASN A 262 4.67 11.26 2.87
CA ASN A 262 5.65 12.33 2.72
C ASN A 262 7.06 11.78 2.94
N PHE A 263 7.92 11.93 1.93
CA PHE A 263 9.31 11.48 2.00
C PHE A 263 10.25 12.57 2.56
N PRO A 264 11.27 12.18 3.34
CA PRO A 264 11.36 10.93 4.13
C PRO A 264 10.51 10.84 5.42
N PRO A 265 9.91 11.91 6.02
CA PRO A 265 9.48 11.86 7.42
C PRO A 265 8.52 10.71 7.76
N THR A 266 7.54 10.41 6.91
CA THR A 266 6.54 9.38 7.21
C THR A 266 7.21 8.02 7.48
N TYR A 267 8.14 7.60 6.64
CA TYR A 267 8.82 6.30 6.79
C TYR A 267 9.84 6.28 7.93
N GLN A 268 10.53 7.39 8.17
CA GLN A 268 11.40 7.51 9.34
C GLN A 268 10.59 7.41 10.64
N GLN A 269 9.41 8.02 10.71
CA GLN A 269 8.54 7.93 11.89
C GLN A 269 7.98 6.53 12.11
N LEU A 270 7.66 5.79 11.04
CA LEU A 270 7.29 4.38 11.15
C LEU A 270 8.42 3.55 11.78
N LEU A 271 9.66 3.71 11.29
CA LEU A 271 10.82 3.00 11.82
C LEU A 271 11.10 3.35 13.29
N LYS A 272 11.00 4.62 13.68
CA LYS A 272 11.14 5.06 15.09
C LYS A 272 10.12 4.40 16.03
N ASN A 273 8.99 3.93 15.50
CA ASN A 273 7.93 3.27 16.25
C ASN A 273 7.87 1.75 16.04
N ASP A 274 8.97 1.15 15.56
CA ASP A 274 9.13 -0.29 15.30
C ASP A 274 8.13 -0.86 14.27
N ILE A 275 7.58 -0.03 13.39
CA ILE A 275 6.81 -0.46 12.22
C ILE A 275 7.79 -0.80 11.10
N LEU A 276 7.71 -2.03 10.60
CA LEU A 276 8.67 -2.60 9.64
C LEU A 276 8.04 -2.91 8.28
N GLU A 277 6.73 -2.72 8.14
CA GLU A 277 6.01 -2.90 6.89
C GLU A 277 5.06 -1.72 6.64
N ASP A 278 5.16 -1.12 5.45
CA ASP A 278 4.23 -0.08 4.99
C ASP A 278 3.47 -0.56 3.75
N TYR A 279 2.16 -0.32 3.75
CA TYR A 279 1.26 -0.67 2.65
C TYR A 279 0.60 0.58 2.04
N THR A 280 1.27 1.73 2.12
CA THR A 280 0.76 3.04 1.67
C THR A 280 1.16 3.36 0.23
N MET A 281 2.19 2.69 -0.30
CA MET A 281 2.76 2.96 -1.62
C MET A 281 1.80 2.62 -2.78
N GLY A 282 0.99 3.59 -3.16
CA GLY A 282 0.08 3.56 -4.31
C GLY A 282 -0.45 4.96 -4.62
N PHE A 283 -1.27 5.10 -5.65
CA PHE A 283 -1.88 6.39 -6.02
C PHE A 283 -3.33 6.50 -5.56
N PRO A 284 -3.79 7.71 -5.20
CA PRO A 284 -5.16 7.91 -4.77
C PRO A 284 -6.12 8.00 -5.97
N HIS A 285 -5.63 8.49 -7.11
CA HIS A 285 -6.45 8.92 -8.24
C HIS A 285 -6.27 8.08 -9.51
N LYS A 286 -5.36 7.10 -9.50
CA LYS A 286 -5.10 6.18 -10.62
C LYS A 286 -4.67 4.80 -10.14
N THR A 287 -4.91 3.79 -10.95
CA THR A 287 -4.39 2.43 -10.76
C THR A 287 -2.95 2.34 -11.30
N GLY A 288 -2.20 1.34 -10.85
CA GLY A 288 -0.85 1.06 -11.37
C GLY A 288 0.23 1.01 -10.29
N PHE A 289 1.49 1.14 -10.71
CA PHE A 289 2.68 0.79 -9.93
C PHE A 289 3.42 2.06 -9.53
N ARG A 290 3.03 2.69 -8.41
CA ARG A 290 3.68 3.94 -7.95
C ARG A 290 5.18 3.80 -7.78
N ALA A 291 5.67 2.68 -7.26
CA ALA A 291 7.10 2.37 -7.15
C ALA A 291 7.69 1.62 -8.36
N GLY A 292 6.95 1.54 -9.47
CA GLY A 292 7.36 0.79 -10.66
C GLY A 292 7.43 -0.72 -10.45
N THR A 293 6.96 -1.24 -9.31
CA THR A 293 7.01 -2.66 -8.96
C THR A 293 5.76 -3.11 -8.23
N SER A 294 5.48 -4.41 -8.31
CA SER A 294 4.55 -5.16 -7.45
C SER A 294 5.25 -6.07 -6.44
N THR A 295 6.57 -6.08 -6.44
CA THR A 295 7.36 -6.90 -5.54
C THR A 295 7.68 -6.10 -4.27
N PRO A 296 7.43 -6.63 -3.06
CA PRO A 296 7.83 -5.97 -1.83
C PRO A 296 9.34 -5.75 -1.78
N TYR A 297 9.77 -4.57 -1.33
CA TYR A 297 11.17 -4.17 -1.34
C TYR A 297 11.55 -3.37 -0.09
N LYS A 298 12.85 -3.34 0.24
CA LYS A 298 13.34 -2.53 1.35
C LYS A 298 13.47 -1.07 0.92
N TRP A 299 12.93 -0.16 1.71
CA TRP A 299 13.06 1.27 1.44
C TRP A 299 14.51 1.71 1.60
N PHE A 300 15.02 2.39 0.58
CA PHE A 300 16.29 3.10 0.61
C PHE A 300 16.02 4.57 0.93
N ASP A 301 16.49 5.04 2.08
CA ASP A 301 16.32 6.43 2.48
C ASP A 301 17.43 7.28 1.87
N LEU A 302 17.09 8.04 0.83
CA LEU A 302 18.04 8.94 0.16
C LEU A 302 18.63 10.00 1.09
N THR A 303 17.93 10.42 2.16
CA THR A 303 18.49 11.43 3.07
C THR A 303 19.61 10.91 3.96
N THR A 304 19.66 9.59 4.17
CA THR A 304 20.72 8.93 4.96
C THR A 304 21.64 8.07 4.09
N ASN A 305 21.36 8.00 2.79
CA ASN A 305 22.02 7.14 1.81
C ASN A 305 22.11 5.67 2.25
N GLN A 306 21.03 5.13 2.81
CA GLN A 306 21.02 3.79 3.42
C GLN A 306 19.75 2.99 3.11
N GLN A 307 19.94 1.68 2.89
CA GLN A 307 18.83 0.73 2.92
C GLN A 307 18.36 0.53 4.37
N THR A 308 17.06 0.73 4.60
CA THR A 308 16.45 0.61 5.92
C THR A 308 15.85 -0.78 6.15
N LEU A 309 15.33 -1.01 7.36
CA LEU A 309 14.58 -2.23 7.69
C LEU A 309 13.12 -2.20 7.21
N LEU A 310 12.60 -1.04 6.80
CA LEU A 310 11.20 -0.87 6.39
C LEU A 310 10.98 -1.56 5.04
N THR A 311 10.00 -2.44 4.99
CA THR A 311 9.57 -3.13 3.77
C THR A 311 8.34 -2.44 3.22
N ILE A 312 8.40 -2.02 1.96
CA ILE A 312 7.29 -1.40 1.25
C ILE A 312 6.53 -2.49 0.51
N TYR A 313 5.21 -2.51 0.68
CA TYR A 313 4.26 -3.39 0.01
C TYR A 313 3.33 -2.53 -0.87
N PRO A 314 3.70 -2.29 -2.15
CA PRO A 314 2.90 -1.45 -3.02
C PRO A 314 1.54 -2.06 -3.31
N PHE A 315 0.48 -1.25 -3.26
CA PHE A 315 -0.82 -1.63 -3.76
C PHE A 315 -1.07 -0.98 -5.13
N THR A 316 -1.87 -1.64 -5.96
CA THR A 316 -2.05 -1.23 -7.38
C THR A 316 -3.48 -0.82 -7.72
N VAL A 317 -4.45 -1.21 -6.89
CA VAL A 317 -5.87 -0.93 -7.07
C VAL A 317 -6.52 -0.58 -5.73
N MET A 318 -7.38 0.43 -5.74
CA MET A 318 -8.23 0.82 -4.62
C MET A 318 -9.67 1.04 -5.08
N ASP A 319 -10.65 0.59 -4.29
CA ASP A 319 -12.09 0.75 -4.55
C ASP A 319 -12.52 2.20 -4.80
N VAL A 320 -12.09 3.13 -3.95
CA VAL A 320 -12.36 4.57 -4.08
C VAL A 320 -11.68 5.16 -5.32
N THR A 321 -10.49 4.69 -5.70
CA THR A 321 -9.83 5.08 -6.95
C THR A 321 -10.70 4.73 -8.15
N LEU A 322 -11.16 3.48 -8.21
CA LEU A 322 -11.97 2.98 -9.31
C LEU A 322 -13.31 3.73 -9.42
N ARG A 323 -14.02 3.92 -8.29
CA ARG A 323 -15.37 4.52 -8.29
C ARG A 323 -15.37 6.03 -8.33
N ASN A 324 -14.62 6.67 -7.43
CA ASN A 324 -14.81 8.10 -7.17
C ASN A 324 -13.86 8.96 -8.02
N TYR A 325 -12.62 8.49 -8.21
CA TYR A 325 -11.63 9.22 -9.02
C TYR A 325 -11.79 8.90 -10.51
N LEU A 326 -11.71 7.62 -10.89
CA LEU A 326 -11.80 7.18 -12.29
C LEU A 326 -13.24 7.10 -12.80
N LYS A 327 -14.23 7.10 -11.90
CA LYS A 327 -15.67 7.04 -12.25
C LYS A 327 -16.03 5.85 -13.12
N LEU A 328 -15.36 4.72 -12.89
CA LEU A 328 -15.62 3.48 -13.61
C LEU A 328 -16.91 2.83 -13.12
N SER A 329 -17.65 2.24 -14.06
CA SER A 329 -18.73 1.29 -13.74
C SER A 329 -18.15 0.01 -13.12
N PRO A 330 -18.94 -0.79 -12.37
CA PRO A 330 -18.48 -2.07 -11.84
C PRO A 330 -17.85 -2.98 -12.90
N TYR A 331 -18.40 -3.03 -14.11
CA TYR A 331 -17.84 -3.80 -15.21
C TYR A 331 -16.46 -3.28 -15.64
N GLN A 332 -16.31 -1.97 -15.85
CA GLN A 332 -15.02 -1.38 -16.21
C GLN A 332 -13.97 -1.56 -15.11
N SER A 333 -14.38 -1.50 -13.84
CA SER A 333 -13.53 -1.77 -12.69
C SER A 333 -12.98 -3.19 -12.68
N ILE A 334 -13.81 -4.19 -13.02
CA ILE A 334 -13.40 -5.60 -13.11
C ILE A 334 -12.37 -5.77 -14.23
N GLU A 335 -12.60 -5.17 -15.41
CA GLU A 335 -11.65 -5.24 -16.52
C GLU A 335 -10.31 -4.57 -16.18
N GLU A 336 -10.34 -3.44 -15.45
CA GLU A 336 -9.11 -2.78 -15.00
C GLU A 336 -8.35 -3.61 -13.95
N ILE A 337 -9.06 -4.20 -12.98
CA ILE A 337 -8.47 -5.15 -12.02
C ILE A 337 -7.81 -6.31 -12.76
N LYS A 338 -8.50 -6.88 -13.75
CA LYS A 338 -7.99 -8.00 -14.56
C LYS A 338 -6.73 -7.60 -15.32
N ARG A 339 -6.70 -6.42 -15.94
CA ARG A 339 -5.51 -5.88 -16.63
C ARG A 339 -4.32 -5.77 -15.68
N ILE A 340 -4.50 -5.17 -14.51
CA ILE A 340 -3.45 -5.04 -13.49
C ILE A 340 -2.99 -6.42 -12.98
N LYS A 341 -3.92 -7.31 -12.65
CA LYS A 341 -3.61 -8.67 -12.16
C LYS A 341 -2.84 -9.48 -13.20
N GLN A 342 -3.16 -9.34 -14.49
CA GLN A 342 -2.42 -9.97 -15.59
C GLN A 342 -0.98 -9.44 -15.70
N ALA A 343 -0.78 -8.11 -15.59
CA ALA A 343 0.56 -7.53 -15.57
C ALA A 343 1.41 -8.06 -14.41
N ILE A 344 0.81 -8.22 -13.23
CA ILE A 344 1.50 -8.77 -12.05
C ILE A 344 1.78 -10.27 -12.19
N LYS A 345 0.84 -11.05 -12.75
CA LYS A 345 1.06 -12.47 -13.07
C LYS A 345 2.21 -12.66 -14.07
N ALA A 346 2.32 -11.79 -15.08
CA ALA A 346 3.41 -11.84 -16.06
C ALA A 346 4.80 -11.72 -15.43
N VAL A 347 4.90 -11.04 -14.28
CA VAL A 347 6.16 -10.88 -13.54
C VAL A 347 6.26 -11.72 -12.26
N ASN A 348 5.29 -12.60 -12.00
CA ASN A 348 5.17 -13.37 -10.75
C ASN A 348 5.31 -12.47 -9.49
N GLY A 349 4.69 -11.29 -9.53
CA GLY A 349 4.74 -10.31 -8.44
C GLY A 349 3.70 -10.54 -7.34
N THR A 350 3.54 -9.56 -6.45
CA THR A 350 2.53 -9.59 -5.38
C THR A 350 1.36 -8.67 -5.72
N PHE A 351 0.18 -9.26 -5.90
CA PHE A 351 -1.06 -8.53 -6.12
C PHE A 351 -1.67 -8.09 -4.81
N ILE A 352 -1.60 -6.78 -4.54
CA ILE A 352 -2.15 -6.15 -3.34
C ILE A 352 -3.21 -5.12 -3.75
N THR A 353 -4.41 -5.28 -3.20
CA THR A 353 -5.55 -4.38 -3.40
C THR A 353 -6.00 -3.76 -2.09
N LEU A 354 -6.49 -2.52 -2.13
CA LEU A 354 -7.07 -1.80 -1.00
C LEU A 354 -8.59 -1.68 -1.19
N PHE A 355 -9.36 -2.27 -0.27
CA PHE A 355 -10.82 -2.10 -0.25
C PHE A 355 -11.27 -1.62 1.13
N HIS A 356 -12.15 -0.64 1.20
CA HIS A 356 -12.74 -0.28 2.48
C HIS A 356 -13.84 -1.29 2.80
N GLN A 357 -13.79 -1.86 3.98
CA GLN A 357 -14.77 -2.89 4.40
C GLN A 357 -16.22 -2.33 4.36
N SER A 358 -16.37 -1.03 4.56
CA SER A 358 -17.63 -0.29 4.52
C SER A 358 -18.20 -0.08 3.10
N ASN A 359 -17.38 -0.21 2.05
CA ASN A 359 -17.75 0.08 0.65
C ASN A 359 -18.30 -1.16 -0.09
N LEU A 360 -19.12 -1.97 0.58
CA LEU A 360 -19.70 -3.21 0.03
C LEU A 360 -21.22 -3.28 0.16
N ASN A 361 -21.86 -2.19 0.61
CA ASN A 361 -23.28 -2.12 0.91
C ASN A 361 -23.88 -0.76 0.53
N GLY A 362 -25.22 -0.68 0.52
CA GLY A 362 -25.93 0.54 0.14
C GLY A 362 -25.58 0.93 -1.30
N ASP A 363 -25.10 2.17 -1.50
CA ASP A 363 -24.70 2.69 -2.81
C ASP A 363 -23.46 1.99 -3.41
N TRP A 364 -22.86 1.07 -2.66
CA TRP A 364 -21.76 0.21 -3.09
C TRP A 364 -22.15 -1.27 -3.24
N VAL A 365 -23.45 -1.60 -3.24
CA VAL A 365 -23.88 -3.02 -3.32
C VAL A 365 -23.35 -3.74 -4.56
N GLU A 366 -23.33 -3.08 -5.72
CA GLU A 366 -22.78 -3.65 -6.96
C GLU A 366 -21.25 -3.79 -6.92
N TRP A 367 -20.57 -3.10 -5.99
CA TRP A 367 -19.12 -3.20 -5.80
C TRP A 367 -18.70 -4.47 -5.07
N ARG A 368 -19.65 -5.25 -4.52
CA ARG A 368 -19.37 -6.62 -4.08
C ARG A 368 -18.83 -7.48 -5.21
N LYS A 369 -19.40 -7.37 -6.42
CA LYS A 369 -18.93 -8.10 -7.61
C LYS A 369 -17.51 -7.67 -8.00
N VAL A 370 -17.19 -6.39 -7.84
CA VAL A 370 -15.84 -5.86 -8.08
C VAL A 370 -14.85 -6.46 -7.07
N TYR A 371 -15.22 -6.49 -5.78
CA TYR A 371 -14.41 -7.14 -4.77
C TYR A 371 -14.24 -8.65 -5.02
N GLU A 372 -15.32 -9.37 -5.33
CA GLU A 372 -15.27 -10.80 -5.64
C GLU A 372 -14.36 -11.11 -6.85
N SER A 373 -14.33 -10.23 -7.86
CA SER A 373 -13.49 -10.42 -9.05
C SER A 373 -11.98 -10.45 -8.76
N ILE A 374 -11.52 -9.90 -7.62
CA ILE A 374 -10.09 -9.95 -7.28
C ILE A 374 -9.61 -11.38 -7.00
N PHE A 375 -10.52 -12.30 -6.72
CA PHE A 375 -10.23 -13.70 -6.42
C PHE A 375 -10.23 -14.61 -7.67
N GLU A 376 -10.71 -14.10 -8.80
CA GLU A 376 -10.71 -14.76 -10.12
C GLU A 376 -9.39 -14.51 -10.86
#